data_AF-G2DF19-F1
#
_entry.id   AF-G2DF19-F1
#
_cell.length_a   1.000
_cell.length_b   1.000
_cell.length_c   1.000
_cell.angle_alpha   90.00
_cell.angle_beta   90.00
_cell.angle_gamma   90.00
#
_symmetry.space_group_name_H-M   'P 1'
#
loop_
_entity.id
_entity.type
_entity.pdbx_description
1 polymer ?
#
loop_
_entity_poly.entity_id
_entity_poly.type
_entity_poly.pdbx_seq_one_letter_code
_entity_poly.pdbx_strand_id
1 'polypeptide(L)'
;MMIDISIPLVDPRFHAAGMVVWCHEKPGGFEVGVHFDNPRVEFAVRMVEQVCQIEQYKQQILEQDGRKLSGEEAAMEWIENFADRFPR
;
A
#
# COMPACT_ATOMS: atom_id res chain seq x y z
N MET A 1 13.66 -16.91 -4.79
CA MET A 1 14.69 -15.87 -4.49
C MET A 1 14.19 -15.06 -3.31
N MET A 2 15.01 -14.84 -2.28
CA MET A 2 14.65 -13.99 -1.14
C MET A 2 14.91 -12.52 -1.48
N ILE A 3 14.00 -11.65 -1.09
CA ILE A 3 14.11 -10.20 -1.25
C ILE A 3 13.70 -9.49 0.03
N ASP A 4 14.27 -8.30 0.23
CA ASP A 4 13.85 -7.36 1.27
C ASP A 4 13.01 -6.26 0.64
N ILE A 5 11.81 -6.05 1.19
CA ILE A 5 10.85 -5.04 0.76
C ILE A 5 10.84 -3.92 1.79
N SER A 6 10.92 -2.69 1.30
CA SER A 6 10.85 -1.50 2.14
C SER A 6 9.91 -0.47 1.57
N ILE A 7 9.01 0.05 2.40
CA ILE A 7 8.03 1.06 1.98
C ILE A 7 8.17 2.27 2.89
N PRO A 8 8.79 3.37 2.38
CA PRO A 8 9.18 4.53 3.18
C PRO A 8 8.00 5.44 3.56
N LEU A 9 6.80 5.13 3.08
CA LEU A 9 5.59 5.92 3.28
C LEU A 9 4.91 5.63 4.63
N VAL A 10 5.23 4.50 5.27
CA VAL A 10 4.72 4.13 6.60
C VAL A 10 5.73 4.55 7.66
N ASP A 11 5.30 5.08 8.80
CA ASP A 11 6.16 5.35 9.96
C ASP A 11 5.71 4.49 11.16
N PRO A 12 6.56 3.58 11.68
CA PRO A 12 7.92 3.26 11.22
C PRO A 12 7.92 2.63 9.83
N ARG A 13 9.01 2.86 9.07
CA ARG A 13 9.23 2.33 7.72
C ARG A 13 8.91 0.84 7.69
N PHE A 14 7.98 0.44 6.82
CA PHE A 14 7.66 -0.96 6.65
C PHE A 14 8.89 -1.69 6.07
N HIS A 15 9.25 -2.81 6.70
CA HIS A 15 10.32 -3.70 6.28
C HIS A 15 9.86 -5.15 6.40
N ALA A 16 10.03 -5.91 5.32
CA ALA A 16 9.71 -7.34 5.32
C ALA A 16 10.61 -8.12 4.37
N ALA A 17 11.05 -9.30 4.81
CA ALA A 17 11.61 -10.31 3.94
C ALA A 17 10.49 -11.10 3.26
N GLY A 18 10.64 -11.39 1.98
CA GLY A 18 9.69 -12.18 1.20
C GLY A 18 10.37 -13.04 0.16
N MET A 19 9.67 -14.06 -0.31
CA MET A 19 10.13 -14.94 -1.37
C MET A 19 9.42 -14.62 -2.68
N VAL A 20 10.19 -14.35 -3.74
CA VAL A 20 9.63 -14.24 -5.10
C VAL A 20 9.10 -15.60 -5.54
N VAL A 21 7.80 -15.67 -5.83
CA VAL A 21 7.10 -16.86 -6.32
C VAL A 21 6.94 -16.85 -7.84
N TRP A 22 6.83 -15.69 -8.45
CA TRP A 22 6.81 -15.51 -9.90
C TRP A 22 7.24 -14.08 -10.28
N CYS A 23 7.67 -13.92 -11.51
CA CYS A 23 8.04 -12.63 -12.10
C CYS A 23 7.58 -12.63 -13.56
N HIS A 24 6.74 -11.68 -13.93
CA HIS A 24 6.25 -11.51 -15.29
C HIS A 24 6.74 -10.17 -15.84
N GLU A 25 7.29 -10.20 -17.05
CA GLU A 25 7.58 -8.98 -17.78
C GLU A 25 6.26 -8.32 -18.25
N LYS A 26 6.17 -7.00 -18.08
CA LYS A 26 5.07 -6.17 -18.54
C LYS A 26 5.64 -4.99 -19.32
N PRO A 27 4.86 -4.35 -20.21
CA PRO A 27 5.27 -3.09 -20.81
C PRO A 27 5.65 -2.08 -19.71
N GLY A 28 6.90 -1.64 -19.69
CA GLY A 28 7.39 -0.67 -18.72
C GLY A 28 7.89 -1.22 -17.38
N GLY A 29 7.99 -2.55 -17.20
CA GLY A 29 8.60 -3.11 -15.99
C GLY A 29 8.31 -4.58 -15.74
N PHE A 30 8.34 -4.96 -14.45
CA PHE A 30 8.07 -6.32 -14.00
C PHE A 30 6.97 -6.32 -12.96
N GLU A 31 6.10 -7.30 -13.07
CA GLU A 31 5.14 -7.66 -12.04
C GLU A 31 5.72 -8.85 -11.26
N VAL A 32 5.88 -8.70 -9.95
CA VAL A 32 6.54 -9.71 -9.10
C VAL A 32 5.58 -10.16 -8.01
N GLY A 33 5.29 -11.46 -7.98
CA GLY A 33 4.54 -12.09 -6.89
C GLY A 33 5.47 -12.43 -5.74
N VAL A 34 5.11 -12.02 -4.52
CA VAL A 34 5.90 -12.25 -3.30
C VAL A 34 5.06 -12.99 -2.27
N HIS A 35 5.63 -14.07 -1.72
CA HIS A 35 5.08 -14.80 -0.59
C HIS A 35 5.77 -14.38 0.70
N PHE A 36 4.98 -14.25 1.78
CA PHE A 36 5.44 -13.87 3.11
C PHE A 36 5.08 -14.98 4.10
N ASP A 37 6.09 -15.53 4.77
CA ASP A 37 5.94 -16.73 5.62
C ASP A 37 5.50 -16.38 7.05
N ASN A 38 5.26 -15.10 7.35
CA ASN A 38 4.98 -14.58 8.69
C ASN A 38 3.62 -13.87 8.73
N PRO A 39 2.64 -14.35 9.53
CA PRO A 39 1.32 -13.73 9.65
C PRO A 39 1.34 -12.25 10.03
N ARG A 40 2.35 -11.80 10.77
CA ARG A 40 2.53 -10.37 11.10
C ARG A 40 2.92 -9.54 9.88
N VAL A 41 3.64 -10.14 8.93
CA VAL A 41 3.99 -9.49 7.67
C VAL A 41 2.77 -9.42 6.76
N GLU A 42 1.94 -10.46 6.70
CA GLU A 42 0.68 -10.41 5.93
C GLU A 42 -0.23 -9.27 6.39
N PHE A 43 -0.43 -9.12 7.71
CA PHE A 43 -1.21 -8.01 8.25
C PHE A 43 -0.60 -6.65 7.91
N ALA A 44 0.72 -6.51 8.06
CA ALA A 44 1.41 -5.27 7.77
C ALA A 44 1.42 -4.90 6.27
N VAL A 45 1.44 -5.90 5.37
CA VAL A 45 1.26 -5.69 3.93
C VAL A 45 -0.14 -5.17 3.62
N ARG A 46 -1.19 -5.71 4.27
CA ARG A 46 -2.56 -5.18 4.13
C ARG A 46 -2.67 -3.73 4.62
N MET A 47 -1.98 -3.39 5.70
CA MET A 47 -1.92 -2.01 6.21
C MET A 47 -1.22 -1.07 5.22
N VAL A 48 -0.12 -1.51 4.60
CA VAL A 48 0.56 -0.78 3.52
C VAL A 48 -0.36 -0.55 2.34
N GLU A 49 -1.14 -1.56 1.92
CA GLU A 49 -2.08 -1.42 0.81
C GLU A 49 -3.10 -0.31 1.07
N GLN A 50 -3.59 -0.19 2.32
CA GLN A 50 -4.48 0.91 2.70
C GLN A 50 -3.78 2.27 2.58
N VAL A 51 -2.53 2.38 3.01
CA VAL A 51 -1.75 3.62 2.87
C VAL A 51 -1.58 4.02 1.39
N CYS A 52 -1.30 3.05 0.52
CA CYS A 52 -1.23 3.29 -0.92
C CYS A 52 -2.58 3.77 -1.50
N GLN A 53 -3.70 3.18 -1.07
CA GLN A 53 -5.04 3.58 -1.50
C GLN A 53 -5.39 5.01 -1.04
N ILE A 54 -5.03 5.37 0.20
CA ILE A 54 -5.22 6.73 0.73
C ILE A 54 -4.42 7.75 -0.07
N GLU A 55 -3.17 7.43 -0.42
CA GLU A 55 -2.35 8.33 -1.26
C GLU A 55 -2.89 8.46 -2.68
N GLN A 56 -3.40 7.37 -3.27
CA GLN A 56 -4.07 7.43 -4.57
C GLN A 56 -5.33 8.30 -4.52
N TYR A 57 -6.15 8.13 -3.48
CA TYR A 57 -7.32 8.98 -3.24
C TYR A 57 -6.94 10.45 -3.11
N LYS A 58 -5.89 10.75 -2.35
CA LYS A 58 -5.35 12.11 -2.18
C LYS A 58 -4.96 12.74 -3.52
N GLN A 59 -4.29 12.00 -4.40
CA GLN A 59 -3.95 12.47 -5.74
C GLN A 59 -5.20 12.66 -6.61
N GLN A 60 -6.15 11.72 -6.54
CA GLN A 60 -7.40 11.81 -7.29
C GLN A 60 -8.20 13.06 -6.91
N ILE A 61 -8.34 13.36 -5.61
CA ILE A 61 -9.04 14.56 -5.13
C ILE A 61 -8.31 15.84 -5.56
N LEU A 62 -6.98 15.83 -5.56
CA LEU A 62 -6.21 16.94 -6.07
C LEU A 62 -6.46 17.18 -7.57
N GLU A 63 -6.55 16.11 -8.36
CA GLU A 63 -6.81 16.19 -9.81
C GLU A 63 -8.26 16.60 -10.14
N GLN A 64 -9.24 16.08 -9.39
CA GLN A 64 -10.67 16.28 -9.66
C GLN A 64 -11.20 17.60 -9.07
N ASP A 65 -10.84 17.89 -7.82
CA ASP A 65 -11.43 18.99 -7.06
C ASP A 65 -10.43 20.14 -6.82
N GLY A 66 -9.15 19.95 -7.17
CA GLY A 66 -8.09 20.92 -6.87
C GLY A 66 -7.76 21.04 -5.38
N ARG A 67 -8.37 20.20 -4.52
CA ARG A 67 -8.19 20.20 -3.08
C ARG A 67 -6.91 19.46 -2.70
N LYS A 68 -6.04 20.12 -1.94
CA LYS A 68 -4.84 19.50 -1.35
C LYS A 68 -5.21 18.99 0.04
N LEU A 69 -5.28 17.68 0.20
CA LEU A 69 -5.47 17.04 1.50
C LEU A 69 -4.11 16.66 2.09
N SER A 70 -4.00 16.66 3.43
CA SER A 70 -2.95 15.96 4.15
C SER A 70 -3.16 14.44 4.10
N GLY A 71 -2.17 13.66 4.53
CA GLY A 71 -2.33 12.21 4.64
C GLY A 71 -3.42 11.83 5.65
N GLU A 72 -3.50 12.56 6.76
CA GLU A 72 -4.51 12.38 7.81
C GLU A 72 -5.91 12.78 7.34
N GLU A 73 -6.04 13.90 6.63
CA GLU A 73 -7.32 14.34 6.05
C GLU A 73 -7.83 13.32 5.02
N ALA A 74 -6.94 12.87 4.13
CA ALA A 74 -7.27 11.82 3.16
C ALA A 74 -7.63 10.50 3.86
N ALA A 75 -6.94 10.12 4.93
CA ALA A 75 -7.23 8.91 5.69
C ALA A 75 -8.60 9.00 6.39
N MET A 76 -8.95 10.14 6.98
CA MET A 76 -10.26 10.35 7.60
C MET A 76 -11.39 10.24 6.58
N GLU A 77 -11.28 10.96 5.45
CA GLU A 77 -12.28 10.88 4.37
C GLU A 77 -12.35 9.46 3.80
N TRP A 78 -11.21 8.77 3.66
CA TRP A 78 -11.16 7.39 3.19
C TRP A 78 -11.86 6.43 4.15
N ILE A 79 -11.65 6.57 5.47
CA ILE A 79 -12.33 5.76 6.49
C ILE A 79 -13.83 6.00 6.43
N GLU A 80 -14.29 7.25 6.35
CA GLU A 80 -15.73 7.56 6.29
C GLU A 80 -16.41 6.96 5.05
N ASN A 81 -15.72 6.96 3.90
CA ASN A 81 -16.27 6.47 2.64
C ASN A 81 -16.06 4.96 2.41
N PHE A 82 -15.06 4.35 3.05
CA PHE A 82 -14.61 2.98 2.75
C PHE A 82 -14.30 2.13 4.00
N ALA A 83 -14.86 2.44 5.17
CA ALA A 83 -14.64 1.72 6.43
C ALA A 83 -14.75 0.19 6.31
N ASP A 84 -15.65 -0.31 5.46
CA ASP A 84 -15.85 -1.75 5.23
C ASP A 84 -14.66 -2.45 4.55
N ARG A 85 -13.71 -1.68 3.98
CA ARG A 85 -12.48 -2.20 3.35
C ARG A 85 -11.32 -2.34 4.32
N PHE A 86 -11.47 -1.91 5.58
CA PHE A 86 -10.44 -2.14 6.58
C PHE A 86 -10.38 -3.62 6.98
N PRO A 87 -9.18 -4.22 7.07
CA PRO A 87 -9.03 -5.56 7.61
C PRO A 87 -9.54 -5.61 9.06
N ARG A 88 -10.37 -6.63 9.39
CA ARG A 88 -10.70 -7.01 10.77
C ARG A 88 -9.70 -8.00 11.35
#